data_AF-A0AAE6WIC3-F1
#
_entry.id   AF-A0AAE6WIC3-F1
#
_cell.length_a   1.000
_cell.length_b   1.000
_cell.length_c   1.000
_cell.angle_alpha   90.00
_cell.angle_beta   90.00
_cell.angle_gamma   90.00
#
_symmetry.space_group_name_H-M   'P 1'
#
loop_
_entity.id
_entity.type
_entity.pdbx_description
1 polymer ?
#
loop_
_entity_poly.entity_id
_entity_poly.type
_entity_poly.pdbx_seq_one_letter_code
_entity_poly.pdbx_strand_id
1 'polypeptide(L)'
;MQTAETSAQAFLDEYIKKVVKDEVSKLRSNQNTQALGETWSLDEFRKNCCFGKDREWVKLFIFSRFKDEIVLGKPGGWLKLSKGKGSPYGIYAAEACKWMQENRHLIDWDAKLPRG
;
A
#
# COMPACT_ATOMS: atom_id res chain seq x y z
N MET A 1 26.34 -41.69 -23.06
CA MET A 1 24.93 -41.25 -23.03
C MET A 1 24.61 -40.44 -21.76
N GLN A 2 25.15 -40.82 -20.59
CA GLN A 2 24.91 -40.20 -19.28
C GLN A 2 25.35 -38.73 -19.11
N THR A 3 26.26 -38.24 -19.94
CA THR A 3 26.84 -36.89 -19.85
C THR A 3 25.94 -35.78 -20.40
N ALA A 4 25.07 -36.08 -21.37
CA ALA A 4 24.14 -35.11 -21.96
C ALA A 4 22.88 -34.91 -21.11
N GLU A 5 22.42 -35.96 -20.44
CA GLU A 5 21.27 -35.90 -19.52
C GLU A 5 21.61 -35.08 -18.27
N THR A 6 22.84 -35.21 -17.77
CA THR A 6 23.33 -34.45 -16.61
C THR A 6 23.47 -32.95 -16.93
N SER A 7 23.89 -32.59 -18.15
CA SER A 7 24.02 -31.19 -18.57
C SER A 7 22.66 -30.53 -18.82
N ALA A 8 21.71 -31.25 -19.40
CA ALA A 8 20.34 -30.78 -19.59
C ALA A 8 19.63 -30.54 -18.24
N GLN A 9 19.84 -31.43 -17.26
CA GLN A 9 19.27 -31.29 -15.93
C GLN A 9 19.84 -30.07 -15.19
N ALA A 10 21.15 -29.84 -15.27
CA ALA A 10 21.80 -28.67 -14.67
C ALA A 10 21.29 -27.35 -15.28
N PHE A 11 21.10 -27.32 -16.60
CA PHE A 11 20.53 -26.17 -17.30
C PHE A 11 19.10 -25.88 -16.86
N LEU A 12 18.26 -26.92 -16.75
CA LEU A 12 16.88 -26.79 -16.28
C LEU A 12 16.81 -26.25 -14.85
N ASP A 13 17.63 -26.77 -13.94
CA ASP A 13 17.69 -26.30 -12.54
C ASP A 13 18.11 -24.83 -12.45
N GLU A 14 19.09 -24.42 -13.25
CA GLU A 14 19.54 -23.02 -13.29
C GLU A 14 18.46 -22.10 -13.86
N TYR A 15 17.77 -22.54 -14.92
CA TYR A 15 16.67 -21.80 -15.52
C TYR A 15 15.49 -21.65 -14.55
N ILE A 16 15.10 -22.73 -13.86
CA ILE A 16 14.03 -22.72 -12.85
C ILE A 16 14.40 -21.75 -11.71
N LYS A 17 15.63 -21.81 -11.18
CA LYS A 17 16.09 -20.88 -10.15
C LYS A 17 16.01 -19.44 -10.61
N LYS A 18 16.36 -19.15 -11.86
CA LYS A 18 16.30 -17.79 -12.43
C LYS A 18 14.86 -17.29 -12.55
N VAL A 19 13.97 -18.10 -13.11
CA VAL A 19 12.54 -17.75 -13.24
C VAL A 19 11.90 -17.52 -11.88
N VAL A 20 12.13 -18.42 -10.92
CA VAL A 20 11.62 -18.29 -9.55
C VAL A 20 12.17 -17.03 -8.88
N LYS A 21 13.49 -16.75 -9.03
CA LYS A 21 14.11 -15.55 -8.45
C LYS A 21 13.54 -14.27 -9.04
N ASP A 22 13.35 -14.20 -10.35
CA ASP A 22 12.78 -13.04 -11.02
C ASP A 22 11.33 -12.81 -10.57
N GLU A 23 10.53 -13.87 -10.46
CA GLU A 23 9.13 -13.75 -10.05
C GLU A 23 8.99 -13.39 -8.58
N VAL A 24 9.79 -14.00 -7.69
CA VAL A 24 9.84 -13.62 -6.27
C VAL A 24 10.35 -12.19 -6.10
N SER A 25 11.29 -11.74 -6.93
CA SER A 25 11.79 -10.36 -6.89
C SER A 25 10.71 -9.37 -7.32
N LYS A 26 9.98 -9.65 -8.40
CA LYS A 26 8.82 -8.84 -8.82
C LYS A 26 7.74 -8.80 -7.73
N LEU A 27 7.41 -9.94 -7.13
CA LEU A 27 6.45 -10.02 -6.03
C LEU A 27 6.92 -9.23 -4.80
N ARG A 28 8.21 -9.28 -4.47
CA ARG A 28 8.80 -8.49 -3.38
C ARG A 28 8.84 -7.00 -3.70
N SER A 29 9.13 -6.60 -4.94
CA SER A 29 9.08 -5.21 -5.37
C SER A 29 7.66 -4.64 -5.37
N ASN A 30 6.65 -5.48 -5.62
CA ASN A 30 5.23 -5.12 -5.52
C ASN A 30 4.69 -5.14 -4.09
N GLN A 31 5.37 -5.84 -3.18
CA GLN A 31 5.09 -5.82 -1.75
C GLN A 31 5.92 -4.72 -1.10
N ASN A 32 5.31 -3.53 -1.04
CA ASN A 32 5.77 -2.43 -0.22
C ASN A 32 6.25 -2.99 1.13
N THR A 33 7.54 -2.89 1.43
CA THR A 33 8.24 -3.58 2.54
C THR A 33 7.85 -3.08 3.94
N GLN A 34 6.70 -2.42 4.07
CA GLN A 34 6.10 -2.20 5.37
C GLN A 34 5.74 -3.56 5.95
N ALA A 35 6.18 -3.79 7.19
CA ALA A 35 5.85 -5.02 7.88
C ALA A 35 4.34 -5.22 7.85
N LEU A 36 3.86 -6.27 7.17
CA LEU A 36 2.45 -6.62 7.12
C LEU A 36 1.88 -6.60 8.55
N GLY A 37 0.92 -5.70 8.81
CA GLY A 37 0.33 -5.48 10.13
C GLY A 37 0.71 -4.16 10.83
N GLU A 38 1.64 -3.37 10.28
CA GLU A 38 1.90 -2.02 10.80
C GLU A 38 0.66 -1.14 10.66
N THR A 39 0.24 -0.52 11.77
CA THR A 39 -0.90 0.40 11.80
C THR A 39 -0.41 1.79 12.15
N TRP A 40 -0.82 2.77 11.35
CA TRP A 40 -0.51 4.18 11.54
C TRP A 40 -1.68 4.95 12.14
N SER A 41 -1.31 6.00 12.88
CA SER A 41 -2.17 7.12 13.19
C SER A 41 -2.36 8.02 11.98
N LEU A 42 -3.33 8.94 12.05
CA LEU A 42 -3.51 9.99 11.03
C LEU A 42 -2.24 10.84 10.84
N ASP A 43 -1.44 11.05 11.88
CA ASP A 43 -0.24 11.87 11.80
C ASP A 43 0.91 11.17 11.06
N GLU A 44 1.04 9.86 11.23
CA GLU A 44 2.01 9.05 10.48
C GLU A 44 1.57 8.93 9.02
N PHE A 45 0.29 8.61 8.78
CA PHE A 45 -0.25 8.51 7.43
C PHE A 45 -0.09 9.80 6.62
N ARG A 46 -0.39 10.97 7.21
CA ARG A 46 -0.23 12.24 6.48
C ARG A 46 1.24 12.51 6.12
N LYS A 47 2.19 12.15 6.99
CA LYS A 47 3.62 12.34 6.76
C LYS A 47 4.15 11.39 5.69
N ASN A 48 3.73 10.13 5.73
CA ASN A 48 4.26 9.09 4.84
C ASN A 48 3.57 9.07 3.47
N CYS A 49 2.25 9.23 3.40
CA CYS A 49 1.49 9.10 2.15
C CYS A 49 1.01 10.44 1.57
N CYS A 50 0.91 11.48 2.39
CA CYS A 50 0.28 12.74 1.99
C CYS A 50 1.24 13.93 2.06
N PHE A 51 2.56 13.72 1.96
CA PHE A 51 3.57 14.80 1.97
C PHE A 51 3.45 15.79 3.15
N GLY A 52 2.98 15.33 4.31
CA GLY A 52 2.81 16.15 5.50
C GLY A 52 1.61 17.10 5.49
N LYS A 53 0.62 16.92 4.59
CA LYS A 53 -0.60 17.73 4.51
C LYS A 53 -1.34 17.84 5.87
N ASP A 54 -2.16 18.87 5.99
CA ASP A 54 -2.96 19.10 7.19
C ASP A 54 -3.93 17.96 7.51
N ARG A 55 -4.22 17.77 8.80
CA ARG A 55 -5.13 16.71 9.25
C ARG A 55 -6.52 16.87 8.66
N GLU A 56 -7.05 18.09 8.63
CA GLU A 56 -8.36 18.39 8.04
C GLU A 56 -8.35 18.19 6.53
N TRP A 57 -7.23 18.51 5.86
CA TRP A 57 -7.08 18.27 4.43
C TRP A 57 -7.18 16.78 4.11
N VAL A 58 -6.46 15.95 4.85
CA VAL A 58 -6.51 14.49 4.68
C VAL A 58 -7.91 13.95 4.97
N LYS A 59 -8.57 14.42 6.03
CA LYS A 59 -9.94 13.99 6.34
C LYS A 59 -10.92 14.36 5.22
N LEU A 60 -10.81 15.55 4.65
CA LEU A 60 -11.75 16.03 3.64
C LEU A 60 -11.48 15.40 2.27
N PHE A 61 -10.24 15.50 1.78
CA PHE A 61 -9.90 15.15 0.41
C PHE A 61 -9.54 13.68 0.22
N ILE A 62 -9.20 12.96 1.30
CA ILE A 62 -8.97 11.52 1.27
C ILE A 62 -10.10 10.78 1.96
N PHE A 63 -10.30 10.98 3.27
CA PHE A 63 -11.19 10.12 4.04
C PHE A 63 -12.66 10.29 3.69
N SER A 64 -13.12 11.53 3.53
CA SER A 64 -14.51 11.82 3.16
C SER A 64 -14.76 11.50 1.69
N ARG A 65 -13.84 11.93 0.81
CA ARG A 65 -13.99 11.76 -0.65
C ARG A 65 -13.99 10.30 -1.10
N PHE A 66 -13.13 9.46 -0.53
CA PHE A 66 -12.96 8.05 -0.95
C PHE A 66 -13.47 7.05 0.10
N LYS A 67 -14.36 7.51 0.99
CA LYS A 67 -14.87 6.73 2.13
C LYS A 67 -15.39 5.35 1.74
N ASP A 68 -16.07 5.26 0.60
CA ASP A 68 -16.72 4.03 0.15
C ASP A 68 -15.75 2.95 -0.34
N GLU A 69 -14.50 3.32 -0.59
CA GLU A 69 -13.44 2.41 -1.04
C GLU A 69 -12.49 2.05 0.10
N ILE A 70 -12.10 3.05 0.91
CA ILE A 70 -10.98 2.90 1.82
C ILE A 70 -11.38 2.44 3.23
N VAL A 71 -12.65 2.50 3.61
CA VAL A 71 -13.10 2.15 4.98
C VAL A 71 -13.13 0.64 5.20
N LEU A 72 -12.73 0.21 6.40
CA LEU A 72 -12.81 -1.20 6.81
C LEU A 72 -14.23 -1.77 6.66
N GLY A 73 -14.30 -2.98 6.11
CA GLY A 73 -15.55 -3.64 5.72
C GLY A 73 -15.84 -3.55 4.22
N LYS A 74 -15.05 -2.77 3.47
CA LYS A 74 -15.05 -2.76 2.00
C LYS A 74 -13.91 -3.61 1.46
N PRO A 75 -14.03 -4.17 0.23
CA PRO A 75 -12.93 -4.87 -0.42
C PRO A 75 -11.72 -3.94 -0.56
N GLY A 76 -10.60 -4.28 0.08
CA GLY A 76 -9.39 -3.44 0.08
C GLY A 76 -9.43 -2.24 1.03
N GLY A 77 -10.44 -2.16 1.91
CA GLY A 77 -10.52 -1.12 2.93
C GLY A 77 -9.38 -1.23 3.95
N TRP A 78 -8.77 -0.09 4.27
CA TRP A 78 -7.59 0.02 5.14
C TRP A 78 -7.74 1.07 6.24
N LEU A 79 -8.82 1.88 6.22
CA LEU A 79 -9.11 2.94 7.16
C LEU A 79 -10.13 2.50 8.21
N LYS A 80 -9.70 2.47 9.48
CA LYS A 80 -10.58 2.42 10.65
C LYS A 80 -11.01 3.84 11.03
N LEU A 81 -12.29 4.14 10.85
CA LEU A 81 -12.86 5.44 11.24
C LEU A 81 -12.81 5.65 12.75
N SER A 82 -12.54 6.89 13.15
CA SER A 82 -12.68 7.32 14.54
C SER A 82 -14.16 7.34 14.95
N LYS A 83 -14.48 6.74 16.10
CA LYS A 83 -15.84 6.78 16.70
C LYS A 83 -15.99 7.88 17.76
N GLY A 84 -15.07 8.85 17.81
CA GLY A 84 -15.08 9.93 18.80
C GLY A 84 -14.02 9.77 19.89
N LYS A 85 -14.25 10.43 21.04
CA LYS A 85 -13.27 10.59 22.11
C LYS A 85 -12.75 9.23 22.60
N GLY A 86 -11.46 8.96 22.42
CA GLY A 86 -10.81 7.70 22.80
C GLY A 86 -10.66 6.65 21.69
N SER A 87 -11.26 6.86 20.51
CA SER A 87 -11.08 5.97 19.35
C SER A 87 -10.40 6.73 18.21
N PRO A 88 -9.06 6.81 18.18
CA PRO A 88 -8.35 7.45 17.07
C PRO A 88 -8.55 6.69 15.75
N TYR A 89 -8.23 7.35 14.64
CA TYR A 89 -8.11 6.66 13.35
C TYR A 89 -7.01 5.60 13.42
N GLY A 90 -7.28 4.44 12.82
CA GLY A 90 -6.27 3.40 12.59
C GLY A 90 -6.16 3.13 11.10
N ILE A 91 -4.93 3.09 10.59
CA ILE A 91 -4.67 3.02 9.15
C ILE A 91 -3.70 1.86 8.91
N TYR A 92 -4.10 0.85 8.16
CA TYR A 92 -3.18 -0.23 7.78
C TYR A 92 -2.20 0.30 6.74
N ALA A 93 -0.93 0.38 7.12
CA ALA A 93 0.03 1.23 6.43
C ALA A 93 0.37 0.73 5.02
N ALA A 94 0.58 -0.59 4.87
CA ALA A 94 0.92 -1.20 3.57
C ALA A 94 -0.21 -1.00 2.54
N GLU A 95 -1.45 -1.27 2.95
CA GLU A 95 -2.64 -1.14 2.13
C GLU A 95 -2.94 0.33 1.80
N ALA A 96 -2.79 1.23 2.79
CA ALA A 96 -2.97 2.65 2.57
C ALA A 96 -1.93 3.21 1.58
N CYS A 97 -0.66 2.84 1.72
CA CYS A 97 0.38 3.25 0.77
C CYS A 97 0.10 2.73 -0.63
N LYS A 98 -0.28 1.46 -0.77
CA LYS A 98 -0.62 0.87 -2.06
C LYS A 98 -1.77 1.62 -2.73
N TRP A 99 -2.88 1.82 -2.01
CA TRP A 99 -4.04 2.53 -2.53
C TRP A 99 -3.68 3.97 -2.92
N MET A 100 -2.89 4.67 -2.09
CA MET A 100 -2.44 6.03 -2.39
C MET A 100 -1.56 6.09 -3.63
N GLN A 101 -0.67 5.13 -3.86
CA GLN A 101 0.15 5.06 -5.07
C GLN A 101 -0.69 4.83 -6.31
N GLU A 102 -1.66 3.92 -6.26
CA GLU A 102 -2.55 3.59 -7.37
C GLU A 102 -3.49 4.77 -7.71
N ASN A 103 -4.02 5.45 -6.69
CA ASN A 103 -5.05 6.49 -6.84
C ASN A 103 -4.52 7.93 -6.77
N ARG A 104 -3.19 8.14 -6.70
CA ARG A 104 -2.55 9.47 -6.60
C ARG A 104 -3.01 10.48 -7.65
N HIS A 105 -3.40 10.00 -8.83
CA HIS A 105 -3.82 10.81 -9.97
C HIS A 105 -5.26 11.33 -9.84
N LEU A 106 -6.08 10.71 -8.99
CA LEU A 106 -7.47 11.11 -8.71
C LEU A 106 -7.57 12.17 -7.62
N ILE A 107 -6.47 12.39 -6.89
CA ILE A 107 -6.37 13.32 -5.78
C ILE A 107 -5.94 14.68 -6.31
N ASP A 108 -6.76 15.70 -6.06
CA ASP A 108 -6.35 17.10 -6.26
C ASP A 108 -5.44 17.51 -5.09
N TRP A 109 -4.13 17.39 -5.28
CA TRP A 109 -3.13 17.67 -4.26
C TRP A 109 -3.04 19.15 -3.87
N ASP A 110 -3.49 20.06 -4.75
CA ASP A 110 -3.44 21.51 -4.54
C ASP A 110 -4.77 22.07 -4.00
N ALA A 111 -5.74 21.19 -3.76
CA ALA A 111 -7.02 21.55 -3.17
C ALA A 111 -6.81 22.32 -1.86
N LYS A 112 -7.56 23.41 -1.69
CA LYS A 112 -7.51 24.25 -0.49
C LYS A 112 -8.66 23.88 0.41
N LEU A 113 -8.41 23.87 1.73
CA LEU A 113 -9.48 23.76 2.70
C LEU A 113 -10.49 24.89 2.46
N PRO A 114 -11.80 24.59 2.45
CA PRO A 114 -12.81 25.63 2.38
C PRO A 114 -12.57 26.58 3.56
N ARG A 115 -12.51 27.89 3.27
CA ARG A 115 -12.43 28.90 4.32
C ARG A 115 -13.76 28.83 5.07
N GLY A 116 -13.69 28.47 6.36
CA GLY A 116 -14.80 28.61 7.29
C GLY A 116 -15.08 30.06 7.62
#